data_AF-A0A150MWQ1-F1
#
_entry.id   AF-A0A150MWQ1-F1
#
_cell.length_a   1.000
_cell.length_b   1.000
_cell.length_c   1.000
_cell.angle_alpha   90.00
_cell.angle_beta   90.00
_cell.angle_gamma   90.00
#
_symmetry.space_group_name_H-M   'P 1'
#
loop_
_entity.id
_entity.type
_entity.pdbx_description
1 polymer ?
#
loop_
_entity_poly.entity_id
_entity_poly.type
_entity_poly.pdbx_seq_one_letter_code
_entity_poly.pdbx_strand_id
1 'polypeptide(L)'
;MKTMWQAFMFSAVAHMMYFAATIGWGYWKTTMYQPDIVNAWESVGQLQNEVVFSQTSSPIVYVWSLIGVTVISAIVLHMYKAARQ
;
A
#
# COMPACT_ATOMS: atom_id res chain seq x y z
N MET A 1 4.17 -6.45 -26.37
CA MET A 1 4.34 -7.29 -25.16
C MET A 1 5.51 -6.85 -24.26
N LYS A 2 6.73 -6.61 -24.78
CA LYS A 2 7.88 -6.18 -23.95
C LYS A 2 7.61 -4.94 -23.09
N THR A 3 7.01 -3.88 -23.65
CA THR A 3 6.68 -2.66 -22.89
C THR A 3 5.64 -2.91 -21.79
N MET A 4 4.64 -3.75 -22.06
CA MET A 4 3.60 -4.09 -21.09
C MET A 4 4.18 -4.89 -19.91
N TRP A 5 5.06 -5.85 -20.20
CA TRP A 5 5.77 -6.60 -19.15
C TRP A 5 6.68 -5.70 -18.32
N GLN A 6 7.42 -4.78 -18.95
CA GLN A 6 8.22 -3.78 -18.24
C GLN A 6 7.37 -2.92 -17.32
N ALA A 7 6.23 -2.41 -17.82
CA ALA A 7 5.30 -1.60 -17.05
C ALA A 7 4.71 -2.34 -15.85
N PHE A 8 4.34 -3.62 -16.05
CA PHE A 8 3.85 -4.47 -14.97
C PHE A 8 4.94 -4.69 -13.90
N MET A 9 6.17 -4.97 -14.31
CA MET A 9 7.30 -5.13 -13.38
C MET A 9 7.59 -3.84 -12.59
N PHE A 10 7.52 -2.66 -13.22
CA PHE A 10 7.62 -1.38 -12.51
C PHE A 10 6.52 -1.22 -11.48
N SER A 11 5.27 -1.53 -11.84
CA SER A 11 4.14 -1.50 -10.92
C SER A 11 4.33 -2.46 -9.74
N ALA A 12 4.74 -3.71 -10.01
CA ALA A 12 4.98 -4.71 -8.97
C ALA A 12 6.07 -4.25 -7.98
N VAL A 13 7.19 -3.72 -8.49
CA VAL A 13 8.28 -3.20 -7.64
C VAL A 13 7.82 -2.01 -6.81
N ALA A 14 7.05 -1.08 -7.39
CA ALA A 14 6.49 0.06 -6.65
C ALA A 14 5.59 -0.40 -5.49
N HIS A 15 4.73 -1.40 -5.71
CA HIS A 15 3.88 -1.95 -4.65
C HIS A 15 4.68 -2.69 -3.58
N MET A 16 5.69 -3.48 -3.97
CA MET A 16 6.58 -4.15 -3.01
C MET A 16 7.28 -3.13 -2.10
N MET A 17 7.78 -2.02 -2.67
CA MET A 17 8.40 -0.94 -1.89
C MET A 17 7.39 -0.26 -0.96
N TYR A 18 6.17 0.01 -1.44
CA TYR A 18 5.10 0.58 -0.62
C TYR A 18 4.78 -0.30 0.60
N PHE A 19 4.62 -1.61 0.39
CA PHE A 19 4.34 -2.54 1.48
C PHE A 19 5.52 -2.67 2.45
N ALA A 20 6.75 -2.78 1.92
CA ALA A 20 7.95 -2.84 2.75
C ALA A 20 8.11 -1.58 3.63
N ALA A 21 7.89 -0.39 3.06
CA ALA A 21 7.95 0.87 3.81
C ALA A 21 6.83 0.96 4.86
N THR A 22 5.60 0.55 4.52
CA THR A 22 4.46 0.58 5.43
C THR A 22 4.66 -0.37 6.62
N ILE A 23 5.09 -1.61 6.35
CA ILE A 23 5.39 -2.60 7.38
C ILE A 23 6.58 -2.16 8.22
N GLY A 24 7.67 -1.68 7.58
CA GLY A 24 8.86 -1.20 8.27
C GLY A 24 8.57 -0.01 9.20
N TRP A 25 7.78 0.95 8.73
CA TRP A 25 7.35 2.10 9.53
C TRP A 25 6.46 1.69 10.69
N GLY A 26 5.51 0.76 10.45
CA GLY A 26 4.69 0.17 11.50
C GLY A 26 5.55 -0.50 12.58
N TYR A 27 6.44 -1.39 12.16
CA TYR A 27 7.35 -2.10 13.05
C TYR A 27 8.22 -1.15 13.88
N TRP A 28 8.81 -0.13 13.25
CA TRP A 28 9.61 0.88 13.94
C TRP A 28 8.81 1.57 15.05
N LYS A 29 7.59 2.03 14.75
CA LYS A 29 6.70 2.65 15.75
C LYS A 29 6.36 1.69 16.88
N THR A 30 6.05 0.43 16.58
CA THR A 30 5.71 -0.57 17.60
C THR A 30 6.89 -0.85 18.53
N THR A 31 8.13 -0.82 18.01
CA THR A 31 9.34 -1.05 18.81
C THR A 31 9.60 0.09 19.79
N MET A 32 9.21 1.31 19.44
CA MET A 32 9.34 2.51 20.28
C MET A 32 8.13 2.78 21.17
N TYR A 33 7.04 2.01 21.01
CA TYR A 33 5.81 2.20 21.75
C TYR A 33 5.87 1.52 23.11
N GLN A 34 5.69 2.28 24.19
CA GLN A 34 5.48 1.73 25.52
C GLN A 34 3.97 1.58 25.76
N PRO A 35 3.43 0.35 25.87
CA PRO A 35 1.99 0.16 26.06
C PRO A 35 1.56 0.61 27.46
N ASP A 36 0.68 1.60 27.53
CA ASP A 36 -0.01 1.97 28.75
C ASP A 36 -1.25 1.09 28.93
N ILE A 37 -1.05 -0.03 29.60
CA ILE A 37 -2.09 -1.06 29.79
C ILE A 37 -3.22 -0.54 30.69
N VAL A 38 -2.93 0.34 31.64
CA VAL A 38 -3.91 0.85 32.62
C VAL A 38 -4.89 1.79 31.92
N ASN A 39 -4.39 2.77 31.16
CA ASN A 39 -5.25 3.67 30.39
C ASN A 39 -5.96 2.95 29.23
N ALA A 40 -5.32 1.96 28.60
CA ALA A 40 -5.95 1.18 27.54
C ALA A 40 -7.12 0.33 28.06
N TRP A 41 -7.02 -0.21 29.28
CA TRP A 41 -8.07 -1.00 29.93
C TRP A 41 -9.31 -0.17 30.26
N GLU A 42 -9.14 1.08 30.73
CA GLU A 42 -10.27 1.99 30.97
C GLU A 42 -10.98 2.43 29.67
N SER A 43 -10.26 2.51 28.55
CA SER A 43 -10.84 2.80 27.24
C SER A 43 -11.61 1.64 26.60
N VAL A 44 -11.56 0.42 27.16
CA VAL A 44 -12.27 -0.77 26.62
C VAL A 44 -13.79 -0.53 26.57
N GLY A 45 -14.34 0.26 27.49
CA GLY A 45 -15.75 0.68 27.47
C GLY A 45 -16.09 1.70 26.37
N GLN A 46 -15.09 2.29 25.71
CA GLN A 46 -15.24 3.19 24.55
C GLN A 46 -14.85 2.53 23.22
N LEU A 47 -14.44 1.25 23.22
CA LEU A 47 -14.25 0.51 21.99
C LEU A 47 -15.59 0.41 21.26
N GLN A 48 -15.60 0.81 19.99
CA GLN A 48 -16.81 0.80 19.14
C GLN A 48 -17.53 -0.54 19.30
N ASN A 49 -18.77 -0.48 19.81
CA ASN A 49 -19.64 -1.63 20.07
C ASN A 49 -20.12 -2.32 18.77
N GLU A 50 -19.60 -1.90 17.63
CA GLU A 50 -19.81 -2.53 16.35
C GLU A 50 -18.49 -3.12 15.88
N VAL A 51 -18.48 -4.43 15.69
CA VAL A 51 -17.43 -5.13 14.96
C VAL A 51 -17.53 -4.73 13.48
N VAL A 52 -17.28 -3.47 13.18
CA VAL A 52 -17.16 -2.97 11.82
C VAL A 52 -15.78 -3.37 11.34
N PHE A 53 -15.67 -4.58 10.77
CA PHE A 53 -14.53 -5.00 9.95
C PHE A 53 -14.38 -4.16 8.65
N SER A 54 -14.92 -2.92 8.61
CA SER A 54 -15.05 -2.07 7.43
C SER A 54 -14.10 -0.86 7.42
N GLN A 55 -13.28 -0.66 8.46
CA GLN A 55 -12.23 0.38 8.42
C GLN A 55 -10.90 -0.12 7.84
N THR A 56 -10.83 -1.36 7.35
CA THR A 56 -9.69 -1.83 6.56
C THR A 56 -10.00 -1.63 5.08
N SER A 57 -9.11 -0.93 4.37
CA SER A 57 -9.19 -0.76 2.92
C SER A 57 -9.49 -2.10 2.25
N SER A 58 -10.57 -2.17 1.44
CA SER A 58 -10.92 -3.39 0.72
C SER A 58 -9.71 -3.89 -0.10
N PRO A 59 -9.33 -5.18 -0.02
CA PRO A 59 -8.18 -5.72 -0.76
C PRO A 59 -8.22 -5.45 -2.26
N ILE A 60 -9.43 -5.25 -2.83
CA ILE A 60 -9.63 -4.92 -4.24
C ILE A 60 -8.97 -3.60 -4.65
N VAL A 61 -8.78 -2.66 -3.70
CA VAL A 61 -8.14 -1.37 -3.97
C VAL A 61 -6.70 -1.57 -4.43
N TYR A 62 -5.97 -2.53 -3.86
CA TYR A 62 -4.59 -2.85 -4.24
C TYR A 62 -4.49 -3.51 -5.62
N VAL A 63 -5.53 -4.24 -6.03
CA VAL A 63 -5.61 -4.79 -7.39
C VAL A 63 -5.81 -3.66 -8.40
N TRP A 64 -6.73 -2.74 -8.13
CA TRP A 64 -6.95 -1.58 -8.98
C TRP A 64 -5.74 -0.65 -9.02
N SER A 65 -5.03 -0.45 -7.90
CA SER A 65 -3.79 0.34 -7.89
C SER A 65 -2.68 -0.33 -8.72
N LEU A 66 -2.55 -1.66 -8.64
CA LEU A 66 -1.59 -2.41 -9.45
C LEU A 66 -1.84 -2.21 -10.96
N ILE A 67 -3.11 -2.27 -11.37
CA ILE A 67 -3.52 -2.02 -12.77
C ILE A 67 -3.25 -0.56 -13.13
N GLY A 68 -3.67 0.39 -12.30
CA GLY A 68 -3.51 1.82 -12.55
C GLY A 68 -2.05 2.23 -12.73
N VAL A 69 -1.17 1.80 -11.82
CA VAL A 69 0.27 2.06 -11.91
C VAL A 69 0.90 1.38 -13.13
N THR A 70 0.42 0.19 -13.51
CA THR A 70 0.85 -0.48 -14.75
C THR A 70 0.49 0.35 -15.98
N VAL A 71 -0.73 0.87 -16.05
CA VAL A 71 -1.19 1.72 -17.17
C VAL A 71 -0.35 3.01 -17.24
N ILE A 72 -0.14 3.70 -16.12
CA ILE A 72 0.69 4.91 -16.06
C ILE A 72 2.12 4.60 -16.52
N SER A 73 2.71 3.52 -16.00
CA SER A 73 4.06 3.10 -16.39
C SER A 73 4.16 2.77 -17.87
N ALA A 74 3.13 2.14 -18.45
CA ALA A 74 3.08 1.85 -19.88
C ALA A 74 3.02 3.13 -20.72
N ILE A 75 2.21 4.11 -20.32
CA ILE A 75 2.13 5.43 -20.98
C ILE A 75 3.50 6.12 -20.94
N VAL A 76 4.12 6.21 -19.77
CA VAL A 76 5.44 6.84 -19.60
C VAL A 76 6.50 6.16 -20.46
N LEU A 77 6.55 4.82 -20.45
CA LEU A 77 7.50 4.08 -21.29
C LEU A 77 7.24 4.26 -22.79
N HIS A 78 5.98 4.37 -23.19
CA HIS A 78 5.63 4.64 -24.58
C HIS A 78 6.07 6.04 -25.00
N MET A 79 5.79 7.06 -24.20
CA MET A 79 6.22 8.44 -24.44
C MET A 79 7.74 8.55 -24.49
N TYR A 80 8.44 7.92 -23.56
CA TYR A 80 9.90 7.89 -23.51
C TYR A 80 10.51 7.27 -24.77
N LYS A 81 9.95 6.15 -25.24
CA LYS A 81 10.40 5.49 -26.47
C LYS A 81 10.12 6.37 -27.69
N ALA A 82 8.94 6.99 -27.77
CA ALA A 82 8.57 7.87 -28.87
C ALA A 82 9.45 9.13 -28.95
N ALA A 83 9.82 9.72 -27.81
CA ALA A 83 10.67 10.92 -27.77
C ALA A 83 12.16 10.65 -28.11
N ARG A 84 12.57 9.38 -28.15
CA ARG A 84 13.94 8.95 -28.44
C ARG A 84 14.12 8.42 -29.87
N GLN A 85 13.01 8.26 -30.60
CA GLN A 85 12.99 7.93 -32.03
C GLN A 85 12.98 9.22 -32.85
#